data_AF-A0A8T4VFP6-F1
#
_entry.id   AF-A0A8T4VFP6-F1
#
_cell.length_a   1.000
_cell.length_b   1.000
_cell.length_c   1.000
_cell.angle_alpha   90.00
_cell.angle_beta   90.00
_cell.angle_gamma   90.00
#
_symmetry.space_group_name_H-M   'P 1'
#
loop_
_entity.id
_entity.type
_entity.pdbx_description
1 polymer ?
#
loop_
_entity_poly.entity_id
_entity_poly.type
_entity_poly.pdbx_seq_one_letter_code
_entity_poly.pdbx_strand_id
1 'polypeptide(L)'
;MIIYNPHNENIISERISQAELLLAQISAKYCFITGSFLYKEKYNDIDIFVISRTVKHLKVGASKAKITVLDFNDLHSLFYHSVSKSCVAKNILPSKPLKVTLTDYWDVVNEALPTLLNQKDRFHKNIRFLILYTEYFKTGQVLDTFQLAQKISSFKNYKEIMEYIKNEVPLIMGKHLKRSYLKRFFYTQAGYYRDSRSYAAQNFLYQLTHAAVRGIHG
;
A
#
# COMPACT_ATOMS: atom_id res chain seq x y z
N MET A 1 -8.21 24.18 8.42
CA MET A 1 -7.50 23.07 7.74
C MET A 1 -6.70 22.30 8.78
N ILE A 2 -6.48 21.01 8.59
CA ILE A 2 -5.66 20.18 9.47
C ILE A 2 -4.54 19.57 8.67
N ILE A 3 -3.30 19.75 9.13
CA ILE A 3 -2.13 19.14 8.53
C ILE A 3 -1.77 17.96 9.42
N TYR A 4 -1.95 16.76 8.88
CA TYR A 4 -1.46 15.53 9.49
C TYR A 4 -0.08 15.29 8.92
N ASN A 5 0.99 15.64 9.64
CA ASN A 5 2.32 15.39 9.11
C ASN A 5 3.39 15.25 10.23
N PRO A 6 4.08 14.10 10.32
CA PRO A 6 5.29 13.97 11.14
C PRO A 6 6.55 14.60 10.49
N HIS A 7 6.48 15.01 9.22
CA HIS A 7 7.59 15.50 8.37
C HIS A 7 7.28 16.86 7.73
N ASN A 8 6.74 17.80 8.52
CA ASN A 8 6.22 19.09 8.02
C ASN A 8 7.22 19.91 7.19
N GLU A 9 8.52 19.71 7.45
CA GLU A 9 9.63 20.37 6.74
C GLU A 9 9.74 19.99 5.26
N ASN A 10 9.19 18.84 4.84
CA ASN A 10 9.32 18.34 3.48
C ASN A 10 8.11 18.64 2.58
N ILE A 11 7.04 19.25 3.13
CA ILE A 11 5.92 19.72 2.31
C ILE A 11 6.31 21.07 1.70
N ILE A 12 6.12 21.20 0.40
CA ILE A 12 6.29 22.48 -0.30
C ILE A 12 5.19 23.44 0.20
N SER A 13 5.56 24.53 0.85
CA SER A 13 4.64 25.46 1.53
C SER A 13 3.50 25.96 0.63
N GLU A 14 3.79 26.28 -0.63
CA GLU A 14 2.79 26.74 -1.61
C GLU A 14 1.75 25.66 -1.93
N ARG A 15 2.10 24.38 -1.77
CA ARG A 15 1.17 23.25 -1.97
C ARG A 15 0.16 23.13 -0.86
N ILE A 16 0.46 23.61 0.34
CA ILE A 16 -0.51 23.65 1.44
C ILE A 16 -1.68 24.54 1.01
N SER A 17 -1.42 25.82 0.68
CA SER A 17 -2.45 26.76 0.24
C SER A 17 -3.24 26.26 -0.97
N GLN A 18 -2.57 25.61 -1.94
CA GLN A 18 -3.26 24.99 -3.08
C GLN A 18 -4.15 23.82 -2.65
N ALA A 19 -3.68 22.96 -1.74
CA ALA A 19 -4.48 21.88 -1.19
C ALA A 19 -5.72 22.42 -0.47
N GLU A 20 -5.58 23.51 0.30
CA GLU A 20 -6.71 24.15 0.99
C GLU A 20 -7.79 24.60 0.01
N LEU A 21 -7.39 25.30 -1.05
CA LEU A 21 -8.30 25.77 -2.09
C LEU A 21 -9.00 24.63 -2.83
N LEU A 22 -8.29 23.52 -3.12
CA LEU A 22 -8.88 22.35 -3.77
C LEU A 22 -9.87 21.63 -2.84
N LEU A 23 -9.52 21.46 -1.57
CA LEU A 23 -10.36 20.78 -0.59
C LEU A 23 -11.62 21.60 -0.24
N ALA A 24 -11.54 22.92 -0.29
CA ALA A 24 -12.69 23.81 -0.09
C ALA A 24 -13.79 23.62 -1.16
N GLN A 25 -13.40 23.26 -2.40
CA GLN A 25 -14.35 23.01 -3.51
C GLN A 25 -15.16 21.71 -3.32
N ILE A 26 -14.73 20.83 -2.42
CA ILE A 26 -15.35 19.53 -2.23
C ILE A 26 -16.40 19.62 -1.12
N SER A 27 -17.65 19.29 -1.44
CA SER A 27 -18.77 19.34 -0.50
C SER A 27 -18.67 18.32 0.65
N ALA A 28 -17.90 17.24 0.45
CA ALA A 28 -17.70 16.21 1.47
C ALA A 28 -17.08 16.79 2.76
N LYS A 29 -17.50 16.23 3.89
CA LYS A 29 -16.99 16.61 5.21
C LYS A 29 -15.54 16.17 5.40
N TYR A 30 -15.23 14.93 5.03
CA TYR A 30 -13.92 14.32 5.24
C TYR A 30 -13.25 14.12 3.89
N CYS A 31 -12.30 14.99 3.57
CA CYS A 31 -11.45 14.85 2.40
C CYS A 31 -10.03 15.35 2.70
N PHE A 32 -9.06 14.78 2.00
CA PHE A 32 -7.65 15.08 2.19
C PHE A 32 -6.85 14.82 0.92
N ILE A 33 -5.67 15.44 0.85
CA ILE A 33 -4.70 15.26 -0.24
C ILE A 33 -3.41 14.71 0.36
N THR A 34 -2.78 13.76 -0.32
CA THR A 34 -1.51 13.16 0.08
C THR A 34 -0.64 12.85 -1.15
N GLY A 35 0.51 12.20 -0.95
CA GLY A 35 1.37 11.71 -2.01
C GLY A 35 2.21 12.79 -2.67
N SER A 36 2.66 12.53 -3.89
CA SER A 36 3.70 13.33 -4.57
C SER A 36 3.34 14.79 -4.76
N PHE A 37 2.05 15.14 -4.82
CA PHE A 37 1.63 16.54 -4.93
C PHE A 37 2.18 17.42 -3.79
N LEU A 38 2.31 16.87 -2.58
CA LEU A 38 2.78 17.63 -1.42
C LEU A 38 4.30 17.76 -1.34
N TYR A 39 5.04 16.79 -1.88
CA TYR A 39 6.50 16.65 -1.64
C TYR A 39 7.38 16.77 -2.88
N LYS A 40 6.83 16.66 -4.10
CA LYS A 40 7.61 16.71 -5.34
C LYS A 40 7.38 18.04 -6.07
N GLU A 41 8.48 18.67 -6.48
CA GLU A 41 8.45 19.84 -7.37
C GLU A 41 7.68 19.55 -8.66
N LYS A 42 7.94 18.38 -9.25
CA LYS A 42 7.23 17.87 -10.43
C LYS A 42 6.31 16.72 -10.04
N TYR A 43 5.02 16.89 -10.30
CA TYR A 43 3.99 15.87 -10.12
C TYR A 43 3.10 15.80 -11.36
N ASN A 44 2.49 14.63 -11.56
CA ASN A 44 1.65 14.38 -12.73
C ASN A 44 0.16 14.63 -12.41
N ASP A 45 -0.26 14.23 -11.22
CA ASP A 45 -1.65 14.17 -10.77
C ASP A 45 -1.78 14.60 -9.30
N ILE A 46 -3.01 14.99 -8.93
CA ILE A 46 -3.39 15.33 -7.56
C ILE A 46 -4.39 14.28 -7.08
N ASP A 47 -3.95 13.38 -6.22
CA ASP A 47 -4.83 12.39 -5.60
C ASP A 47 -5.58 13.00 -4.41
N ILE A 48 -6.89 13.15 -4.58
CA ILE A 48 -7.80 13.62 -3.52
C ILE A 48 -8.60 12.44 -3.00
N PHE A 49 -8.52 12.22 -1.69
CA PHE A 49 -9.27 11.16 -1.03
C PHE A 49 -10.51 11.75 -0.36
N VAL A 50 -11.66 11.12 -0.58
CA VAL A 50 -12.92 11.49 0.04
C VAL A 50 -13.45 10.31 0.82
N ILE A 51 -13.70 10.49 2.12
CA ILE A 51 -14.26 9.44 2.96
C ILE A 51 -15.77 9.58 2.96
N SER A 52 -16.46 8.53 2.53
CA SER A 52 -17.91 8.52 2.40
C SER A 52 -18.49 7.14 2.69
N ARG A 53 -19.74 7.10 3.14
CA ARG A 53 -20.54 5.85 3.19
C ARG A 53 -21.30 5.59 1.88
N THR A 54 -21.38 6.60 1.02
CA THR A 54 -22.10 6.54 -0.26
C THR A 54 -21.17 6.91 -1.39
N VAL A 55 -21.18 6.13 -2.48
CA VAL A 55 -20.45 6.46 -3.70
C VAL A 55 -21.21 7.56 -4.43
N LYS A 56 -20.93 8.82 -4.08
CA LYS A 56 -21.38 9.97 -4.87
C LYS A 56 -20.27 10.35 -5.83
N HIS A 57 -20.60 10.52 -7.12
CA HIS A 57 -19.67 11.09 -8.08
C HIS A 57 -19.42 12.56 -7.72
N LEU A 58 -18.21 12.84 -7.25
CA LEU A 58 -17.74 14.20 -7.00
C LEU A 58 -16.89 14.63 -8.19
N LYS A 59 -16.97 15.92 -8.53
CA LYS A 59 -16.10 16.54 -9.55
C LYS A 59 -15.39 17.72 -8.90
N VAL A 60 -14.11 17.87 -9.22
CA VAL A 60 -13.33 19.08 -8.91
C VAL A 60 -13.05 19.78 -10.24
N GLY A 61 -13.05 21.11 -10.27
CA GLY A 61 -12.79 21.88 -11.48
C GLY A 61 -11.36 21.77 -12.03
N ALA A 62 -10.44 21.13 -11.30
CA ALA A 62 -9.03 21.00 -11.66
C ALA A 62 -8.78 19.77 -12.55
N SER A 63 -8.21 20.00 -13.75
CA SER A 63 -7.98 18.97 -14.77
C SER A 63 -7.02 17.84 -14.36
N LYS A 64 -6.15 18.08 -13.37
CA LYS A 64 -5.18 17.08 -12.85
C LYS A 64 -5.64 16.38 -11.57
N ALA A 65 -6.80 16.75 -11.02
CA ALA A 65 -7.28 16.19 -9.76
C ALA A 65 -8.08 14.91 -9.98
N LYS A 66 -7.65 13.83 -9.34
CA LYS A 66 -8.35 12.55 -9.31
C LYS A 66 -8.97 12.33 -7.94
N ILE A 67 -10.28 12.12 -7.89
CA ILE A 67 -10.97 11.82 -6.65
C ILE A 67 -11.03 10.30 -6.46
N THR A 68 -10.49 9.82 -5.35
CA THR A 68 -10.67 8.45 -4.86
C THR A 68 -11.62 8.48 -3.67
N VAL A 69 -12.74 7.77 -3.77
CA VAL A 69 -13.67 7.62 -2.66
C VAL A 69 -13.23 6.43 -1.82
N LEU A 70 -12.98 6.66 -0.53
CA LEU A 70 -12.73 5.62 0.46
C LEU A 70 -14.04 5.32 1.19
N ASP A 71 -14.44 4.06 1.20
CA ASP A 71 -15.57 3.63 2.02
C ASP A 71 -15.21 3.82 3.49
N PHE A 72 -16.13 4.40 4.26
CA PHE A 72 -16.00 4.51 5.71
C PHE A 72 -15.75 3.15 6.39
N ASN A 73 -16.22 2.05 5.80
CA ASN A 73 -15.98 0.71 6.29
C ASN A 73 -14.51 0.29 6.14
N ASP A 74 -13.79 0.79 5.14
CA ASP A 74 -12.41 0.41 4.79
C ASP A 74 -11.33 1.22 5.51
N LEU A 75 -11.71 2.08 6.46
CA LEU A 75 -10.77 2.88 7.25
C LEU A 75 -9.91 2.04 8.22
N HIS A 76 -10.15 0.74 8.31
CA HIS A 76 -9.27 -0.19 9.03
C HIS A 76 -8.09 -0.69 8.16
N SER A 77 -8.05 -0.34 6.87
CA SER A 77 -7.05 -0.84 5.92
C SER A 77 -5.67 -0.20 6.11
N LEU A 78 -4.62 -0.97 5.87
CA LEU A 78 -3.24 -0.47 5.94
C LEU A 78 -3.00 0.70 4.97
N PHE A 79 -3.68 0.70 3.82
CA PHE A 79 -3.63 1.80 2.87
C PHE A 79 -4.13 3.11 3.48
N TYR A 80 -5.32 3.10 4.09
CA TYR A 80 -5.87 4.30 4.71
C TYR A 80 -4.93 4.86 5.78
N HIS A 81 -4.43 3.99 6.66
CA HIS A 81 -3.48 4.36 7.70
C HIS A 81 -2.15 4.91 7.14
N SER A 82 -1.76 4.53 5.92
CA SER A 82 -0.58 5.08 5.25
C SER A 82 -0.86 6.47 4.67
N VAL A 83 -1.95 6.62 3.91
CA VAL A 83 -2.28 7.90 3.24
C VAL A 83 -2.76 8.99 4.18
N SER A 84 -3.34 8.63 5.33
CA SER A 84 -3.83 9.60 6.31
C SER A 84 -2.73 10.13 7.24
N LYS A 85 -1.55 9.48 7.29
CA LYS A 85 -0.44 9.86 8.17
C LYS A 85 0.26 11.15 7.76
N SER A 86 0.34 11.39 6.44
CA SER A 86 1.07 12.52 5.87
C SER A 86 0.21 13.18 4.79
N CYS A 87 -0.73 14.02 5.22
CA CYS A 87 -1.74 14.64 4.37
C CYS A 87 -2.18 16.03 4.83
N VAL A 88 -2.77 16.79 3.90
CA VAL A 88 -3.51 18.01 4.19
C VAL A 88 -5.00 17.67 4.13
N ALA A 89 -5.72 17.89 5.23
CA ALA A 89 -7.10 17.44 5.40
C ALA A 89 -8.03 18.59 5.76
N LYS A 90 -9.23 18.57 5.15
CA LYS A 90 -10.26 19.60 5.37
C LYS A 90 -10.71 19.66 6.83
N ASN A 91 -10.86 18.49 7.47
CA ASN A 91 -11.37 18.30 8.82
C ASN A 91 -10.61 17.16 9.51
N ILE A 92 -10.88 16.96 10.81
CA ILE A 92 -10.34 15.83 11.55
C ILE A 92 -10.77 14.53 10.87
N LEU A 93 -9.78 13.73 10.42
CA LEU A 93 -10.06 12.47 9.74
C LEU A 93 -10.60 11.43 10.73
N PRO A 94 -11.63 10.65 10.35
CA PRO A 94 -12.13 9.57 11.18
C PRO A 94 -11.06 8.50 11.40
N SER A 95 -10.96 7.98 12.62
CA SER A 95 -10.03 6.92 12.96
C SER A 95 -10.76 5.61 13.19
N LYS A 96 -10.23 4.51 12.65
CA LYS A 96 -10.59 3.14 13.00
C LYS A 96 -9.32 2.40 13.37
N PRO A 97 -9.38 1.37 14.22
CA PRO A 97 -8.23 0.53 14.49
C PRO A 97 -7.81 -0.20 13.21
N LEU A 98 -6.50 -0.26 12.97
CA LEU A 98 -5.91 -1.03 11.88
C LEU A 98 -6.30 -2.50 12.05
N LYS A 99 -6.87 -3.09 11.01
CA LYS A 99 -7.15 -4.53 10.94
C LYS A 99 -6.54 -5.05 9.65
N VAL A 100 -5.40 -5.71 9.79
CA VAL A 100 -4.71 -6.36 8.69
C VAL A 100 -4.21 -7.71 9.15
N THR A 101 -4.46 -8.73 8.34
CA THR A 101 -4.13 -10.12 8.63
C THR A 101 -3.04 -10.62 7.67
N LEU A 102 -2.43 -11.75 8.01
CA LEU A 102 -1.47 -12.40 7.11
C LEU A 102 -2.13 -12.94 5.83
N THR A 103 -3.43 -13.21 5.88
CA THR A 103 -4.19 -13.57 4.68
C THR A 103 -4.27 -12.38 3.73
N ASP A 104 -4.64 -11.19 4.22
CA ASP A 104 -4.63 -9.96 3.42
C ASP A 104 -3.25 -9.69 2.83
N TYR A 105 -2.17 -9.94 3.60
CA TYR A 105 -0.82 -9.81 3.10
C TYR A 105 -0.49 -10.81 1.99
N TRP A 106 -0.86 -12.07 2.16
CA TRP A 106 -0.62 -13.07 1.13
C TRP A 106 -1.38 -12.76 -0.16
N ASP A 107 -2.61 -12.23 -0.06
CA ASP A 107 -3.38 -11.81 -1.22
C ASP A 107 -2.67 -10.67 -1.97
N VAL A 108 -2.12 -9.70 -1.25
CA VAL A 108 -1.27 -8.64 -1.83
C VAL A 108 -0.03 -9.22 -2.53
N VAL A 109 0.62 -10.25 -1.96
CA VAL A 109 1.76 -10.94 -2.60
C VAL A 109 1.32 -11.58 -3.92
N ASN A 110 0.18 -12.28 -3.94
CA ASN A 110 -0.38 -12.90 -5.14
C ASN A 110 -0.68 -11.88 -6.24
N GLU A 111 -1.31 -10.76 -5.89
CA GLU A 111 -1.70 -9.72 -6.86
C GLU A 111 -0.49 -8.95 -7.44
N ALA A 112 0.58 -8.82 -6.65
CA ALA A 112 1.73 -8.02 -7.05
C ALA A 112 2.74 -8.80 -7.91
N LEU A 113 2.85 -10.12 -7.76
CA LEU A 113 3.85 -10.92 -8.48
C LEU A 113 3.70 -10.89 -10.01
N PRO A 114 2.49 -11.01 -10.60
CA PRO A 114 2.32 -10.82 -12.03
C PRO A 114 2.75 -9.42 -12.49
N THR A 115 2.54 -8.39 -11.66
CA THR A 115 2.96 -7.01 -11.97
C THR A 115 4.49 -6.89 -11.98
N LEU A 116 5.16 -7.50 -11.00
CA LEU A 116 6.62 -7.51 -10.90
C LEU A 116 7.29 -8.26 -12.05
N LEU A 117 6.77 -9.44 -12.40
CA LEU A 117 7.34 -10.27 -13.46
C LEU A 117 7.14 -9.68 -14.85
N ASN A 118 6.04 -8.96 -15.07
CA ASN A 118 5.81 -8.20 -16.30
C ASN A 118 6.57 -6.87 -16.36
N GLN A 119 7.43 -6.58 -15.37
CA GLN A 119 8.30 -5.38 -15.32
C GLN A 119 7.55 -4.06 -15.53
N LYS A 120 6.31 -3.97 -15.02
CA LYS A 120 5.55 -2.72 -15.02
C LYS A 120 6.24 -1.67 -14.15
N ASP A 121 5.78 -0.42 -14.25
CA ASP A 121 6.28 0.69 -13.42
C ASP A 121 6.39 0.27 -11.94
N ARG A 122 7.55 0.52 -11.32
CA ARG A 122 7.81 0.18 -9.91
C ARG A 122 6.94 0.95 -8.94
N PHE A 123 6.36 2.06 -9.40
CA PHE A 123 5.35 2.81 -8.68
C PHE A 123 3.92 2.35 -8.95
N HIS A 124 3.71 1.22 -9.64
CA HIS A 124 2.39 0.62 -9.83
C HIS A 124 1.74 0.28 -8.48
N LYS A 125 0.41 0.46 -8.40
CA LYS A 125 -0.40 0.27 -7.17
C LYS A 125 -0.07 -1.03 -6.44
N ASN A 126 -0.05 -2.16 -7.13
CA ASN A 126 0.19 -3.47 -6.51
C ASN A 126 1.60 -3.59 -5.91
N ILE A 127 2.62 -2.97 -6.54
CA ILE A 127 3.98 -2.96 -6.00
C ILE A 127 4.03 -2.06 -4.76
N ARG A 128 3.36 -0.89 -4.78
CA ARG A 128 3.25 -0.02 -3.60
C ARG A 128 2.63 -0.76 -2.42
N PHE A 129 1.54 -1.51 -2.65
CA PHE A 129 0.93 -2.33 -1.61
C PHE A 129 1.84 -3.44 -1.13
N LEU A 130 2.53 -4.14 -2.03
CA LEU A 130 3.46 -5.19 -1.65
C LEU A 130 4.54 -4.68 -0.69
N ILE A 131 5.18 -3.55 -1.02
CA ILE A 131 6.22 -2.96 -0.16
C ILE A 131 5.61 -2.46 1.16
N LEU A 132 4.45 -1.79 1.11
CA LEU A 132 3.78 -1.27 2.31
C LEU A 132 3.45 -2.39 3.30
N TYR A 133 2.84 -3.48 2.83
CA TYR A 133 2.49 -4.61 3.68
C TYR A 133 3.73 -5.34 4.19
N THR A 134 4.73 -5.54 3.33
CA THR A 134 5.99 -6.20 3.74
C THR A 134 6.67 -5.43 4.87
N GLU A 135 6.80 -4.11 4.74
CA GLU A 135 7.41 -3.27 5.77
C GLU A 135 6.58 -3.25 7.06
N TYR A 136 5.25 -3.22 6.96
CA TYR A 136 4.38 -3.31 8.13
C TYR A 136 4.56 -4.63 8.89
N PHE A 137 4.52 -5.77 8.21
CA PHE A 137 4.69 -7.06 8.90
C PHE A 137 6.12 -7.31 9.38
N LYS A 138 7.12 -6.71 8.72
CA LYS A 138 8.53 -6.76 9.14
C LYS A 138 8.78 -5.95 10.41
N THR A 139 8.31 -4.70 10.43
CA THR A 139 8.74 -3.69 11.43
C THR A 139 7.64 -3.33 12.45
N GLY A 140 6.38 -3.64 12.14
CA GLY A 140 5.21 -3.16 12.87
C GLY A 140 4.82 -1.70 12.54
N GLN A 141 5.56 -1.03 11.66
CA GLN A 141 5.34 0.38 11.33
C GLN A 141 4.55 0.53 10.02
N VAL A 142 3.53 1.38 10.04
CA VAL A 142 2.84 1.80 8.81
C VAL A 142 3.63 2.95 8.18
N LEU A 143 4.26 2.71 7.04
CA LEU A 143 4.93 3.77 6.29
C LEU A 143 3.90 4.77 5.77
N ASP A 144 4.18 6.07 5.86
CA ASP A 144 3.42 7.07 5.14
C ASP A 144 3.77 7.10 3.64
N THR A 145 3.09 7.94 2.86
CA THR A 145 3.32 8.00 1.40
C THR A 145 4.72 8.45 1.00
N PHE A 146 5.37 9.29 1.81
CA PHE A 146 6.71 9.80 1.54
C PHE A 146 7.75 8.72 1.82
N GLN A 147 7.69 8.11 3.00
CA GLN A 147 8.55 7.00 3.40
C GLN A 147 8.42 5.81 2.44
N LEU A 148 7.19 5.49 2.02
CA LEU A 148 6.94 4.44 1.03
C LEU A 148 7.58 4.77 -0.33
N ALA A 149 7.47 6.02 -0.78
CA ALA A 149 8.10 6.45 -2.02
C ALA A 149 9.63 6.36 -1.96
N GLN A 150 10.23 6.75 -0.83
CA GLN A 150 11.68 6.61 -0.60
C GLN A 150 12.12 5.15 -0.60
N LYS A 151 11.38 4.28 0.11
CA LYS A 151 11.66 2.84 0.14
C LYS A 151 11.61 2.23 -1.27
N ILE A 152 10.58 2.54 -2.05
CA ILE A 152 10.46 2.04 -3.43
C ILE A 152 11.62 2.57 -4.30
N SER A 153 11.99 3.84 -4.12
CA SER A 153 13.08 4.46 -4.87
C SER A 153 14.47 3.90 -4.52
N SER A 154 14.64 3.33 -3.32
CA SER A 154 15.90 2.70 -2.91
C SER A 154 16.23 1.41 -3.68
N PHE A 155 15.23 0.74 -4.24
CA PHE A 155 15.46 -0.36 -5.15
C PHE A 155 15.95 0.23 -6.48
N LYS A 156 16.93 -0.39 -7.14
CA LYS A 156 17.41 0.07 -8.46
C LYS A 156 16.52 -0.41 -9.61
N ASN A 157 15.93 -1.59 -9.45
CA ASN A 157 15.08 -2.22 -10.47
C ASN A 157 14.08 -3.21 -9.83
N TYR A 158 13.24 -3.84 -10.66
CA TYR A 158 12.26 -4.82 -10.20
C TYR A 158 12.92 -6.10 -9.67
N LYS A 159 14.12 -6.47 -10.12
CA LYS A 159 14.83 -7.67 -9.63
C LYS A 159 15.19 -7.53 -8.16
N GLU A 160 15.64 -6.34 -7.75
CA GLU A 160 15.90 -6.06 -6.34
C GLU A 160 14.63 -6.11 -5.48
N ILE A 161 13.49 -5.68 -6.03
CA ILE A 161 12.19 -5.84 -5.35
C ILE A 161 11.85 -7.32 -5.21
N MET A 162 12.01 -8.12 -6.28
CA MET A 162 11.74 -9.56 -6.20
C MET A 162 12.64 -10.27 -5.18
N GLU A 163 13.92 -9.91 -5.13
CA GLU A 163 14.87 -10.50 -4.18
C GLU A 163 14.52 -10.10 -2.73
N TYR A 164 14.15 -8.83 -2.51
CA TYR A 164 13.63 -8.38 -1.23
C TYR A 164 12.41 -9.20 -0.79
N ILE A 165 11.44 -9.42 -1.67
CA ILE A 165 10.23 -10.20 -1.36
C ILE A 165 10.54 -11.67 -1.11
N LYS A 166 11.44 -12.26 -1.89
CA LYS A 166 11.91 -13.64 -1.72
C LYS A 166 12.53 -13.87 -0.35
N ASN A 167 13.24 -12.88 0.17
CA ASN A 167 13.93 -12.97 1.46
C ASN A 167 13.01 -12.64 2.64
N GLU A 168 12.17 -11.61 2.52
CA GLU A 168 11.37 -11.12 3.66
C GLU A 168 10.08 -11.91 3.88
N VAL A 169 9.35 -12.30 2.82
CA VAL A 169 8.05 -12.97 2.98
C VAL A 169 8.17 -14.27 3.78
N PRO A 170 9.13 -15.18 3.52
CA PRO A 170 9.27 -16.40 4.32
C PRO A 170 9.53 -16.12 5.81
N LEU A 171 10.38 -15.14 6.11
CA LEU A 171 10.71 -14.75 7.49
C LEU A 171 9.50 -14.19 8.23
N ILE A 172 8.76 -13.31 7.56
CA ILE A 172 7.51 -12.74 8.09
C ILE A 172 6.49 -13.85 8.37
N MET A 173 6.27 -14.74 7.40
CA MET A 173 5.30 -15.82 7.56
C MET A 173 5.69 -16.75 8.71
N GLY A 174 6.97 -17.14 8.80
CA GLY A 174 7.48 -17.98 9.89
C GLY A 174 7.33 -17.34 11.28
N LYS A 175 7.48 -16.02 11.40
CA LYS A 175 7.37 -15.29 12.67
C LYS A 175 5.92 -15.17 13.16
N HIS A 176 4.96 -14.96 12.25
CA HIS A 176 3.61 -14.57 12.63
C HIS A 176 2.57 -15.70 12.54
N LEU A 177 2.85 -16.81 11.84
CA LEU A 177 1.91 -17.95 11.75
C LEU A 177 2.25 -19.06 12.74
N LYS A 178 1.21 -19.60 13.39
CA LYS A 178 1.32 -20.88 14.09
C LYS A 178 1.65 -21.98 13.07
N ARG A 179 2.59 -22.86 13.42
CA ARG A 179 3.09 -23.95 12.55
C ARG A 179 1.97 -24.77 11.89
N SER A 180 0.93 -25.11 12.65
CA SER A 180 -0.23 -25.90 12.16
C SER A 180 -1.05 -25.16 11.10
N TYR A 181 -1.25 -23.86 11.28
CA TYR A 181 -2.03 -23.03 10.36
C TYR A 181 -1.22 -22.72 9.09
N LEU A 182 0.08 -22.43 9.23
CA LEU A 182 0.98 -22.21 8.10
C LEU A 182 0.98 -23.43 7.16
N LYS A 183 1.08 -24.64 7.74
CA LYS A 183 1.00 -25.90 6.99
C LYS A 183 -0.33 -26.00 6.25
N ARG A 184 -1.46 -25.85 6.94
CA ARG A 184 -2.77 -25.98 6.27
C ARG A 184 -2.97 -24.94 5.16
N PHE A 185 -2.67 -23.67 5.46
CA PHE A 185 -2.83 -22.56 4.53
C PHE A 185 -1.96 -22.73 3.28
N PHE A 186 -0.65 -22.94 3.46
CA PHE A 186 0.28 -23.03 2.33
C PHE A 186 0.23 -24.38 1.61
N TYR A 187 -0.17 -25.49 2.23
CA TYR A 187 -0.35 -26.73 1.47
C TYR A 187 -1.54 -26.62 0.51
N THR A 188 -2.63 -25.94 0.91
CA THR A 188 -3.74 -25.66 0.00
C THR A 188 -3.31 -24.74 -1.14
N GLN A 189 -2.58 -23.65 -0.83
CA GLN A 189 -2.11 -22.70 -1.84
C GLN A 189 -1.04 -23.32 -2.77
N ALA A 190 -0.07 -24.05 -2.23
CA ALA A 190 0.95 -24.75 -3.00
C ALA A 190 0.34 -25.80 -3.93
N GLY A 191 -0.71 -26.50 -3.48
CA GLY A 191 -1.50 -27.40 -4.32
C GLY A 191 -2.07 -26.66 -5.54
N TYR A 192 -2.69 -25.51 -5.32
CA TYR A 192 -3.23 -24.66 -6.40
C TYR A 192 -2.14 -24.20 -7.38
N TYR A 193 -0.97 -23.77 -6.89
CA TYR A 193 0.12 -23.31 -7.76
C TYR A 193 0.83 -24.44 -8.50
N ARG A 194 0.88 -25.65 -7.91
CA ARG A 194 1.58 -26.82 -8.48
C ARG A 194 1.06 -27.16 -9.87
N ASP A 195 -0.24 -27.04 -10.07
CA ASP A 195 -0.91 -27.45 -11.30
C ASP A 195 -0.77 -26.37 -12.41
N SER A 196 -0.18 -25.20 -12.10
CA SER A 196 0.04 -24.07 -13.01
C SER A 196 1.51 -23.60 -13.05
N ARG A 197 2.47 -24.47 -12.76
CA ARG A 197 3.91 -24.13 -12.71
C ARG A 197 4.54 -23.71 -14.03
N SER A 198 3.84 -23.90 -15.15
CA SER A 198 4.25 -23.37 -16.45
C SER A 198 4.29 -21.83 -16.46
N TYR A 199 3.53 -21.17 -15.59
CA TYR A 199 3.55 -19.72 -15.43
C TYR A 199 4.58 -19.27 -14.39
N ALA A 200 5.38 -18.27 -14.76
CA ALA A 200 6.48 -17.78 -13.93
C ALA A 200 6.02 -17.28 -12.54
N ALA A 201 4.88 -16.60 -12.46
CA ALA A 201 4.35 -16.07 -11.19
C ALA A 201 3.94 -17.21 -10.23
N GLN A 202 3.31 -18.24 -10.77
CA GLN A 202 2.83 -19.41 -10.05
C GLN A 202 4.00 -20.28 -9.60
N ASN A 203 5.04 -20.44 -10.42
CA ASN A 203 6.27 -21.10 -9.99
C ASN A 203 6.99 -20.32 -8.88
N PHE A 204 7.03 -18.98 -8.95
CA PHE A 204 7.59 -18.15 -7.88
C PHE A 204 6.79 -18.28 -6.58
N LEU A 205 5.46 -18.15 -6.66
CA LEU A 205 4.56 -18.34 -5.52
C LEU A 205 4.76 -19.72 -4.89
N TYR A 206 4.82 -20.78 -5.70
CA TYR A 206 5.10 -22.12 -5.23
C TYR A 206 6.42 -22.20 -4.46
N GLN A 207 7.51 -21.66 -5.00
CA GLN A 207 8.81 -21.61 -4.31
C GLN A 207 8.73 -20.82 -2.99
N LEU A 208 8.02 -19.69 -2.99
CA LEU A 208 7.84 -18.84 -1.82
C LEU A 208 7.05 -19.54 -0.71
N THR A 209 5.98 -20.26 -1.07
CA THR A 209 5.22 -21.07 -0.10
C THR A 209 6.09 -22.14 0.54
N HIS A 210 6.92 -22.83 -0.25
CA HIS A 210 7.84 -23.83 0.28
C HIS A 210 8.93 -23.23 1.16
N ALA A 211 9.46 -22.07 0.80
CA ALA A 211 10.43 -21.36 1.64
C ALA A 211 9.81 -20.95 2.99
N ALA A 212 8.58 -20.40 2.97
CA ALA A 212 7.85 -20.04 4.19
C ALA A 212 7.57 -21.25 5.09
N VAL A 213 7.28 -22.43 4.51
CA VAL A 213 7.10 -23.68 5.27
C VAL A 213 8.43 -24.23 5.80
N ARG A 214 9.51 -24.18 5.00
CA ARG A 214 10.82 -24.76 5.35
C ARG A 214 11.60 -23.94 6.36
N GLY A 215 11.47 -22.60 6.36
CA GLY A 215 12.14 -21.70 7.30
C GLY A 215 11.72 -21.88 8.77
N ILE A 216 10.88 -22.87 9.05
CA ILE A 216 10.41 -23.29 10.39
C ILE A 216 11.27 -24.44 10.95
N HIS A 217 12.01 -25.15 10.09
CA HIS A 217 12.81 -26.34 10.43
C HIS A 217 14.29 -26.06 10.70
N GLY A 218 14.76 -24.82 10.49
CA GLY A 218 16.06 -24.33 10.97
C GLY A 218 15.86 -23.51 12.23
#